data_AF-V5GQM7-F1
#
_entry.id   AF-V5GQM7-F1
#
_cell.length_a   1.000
_cell.length_b   1.000
_cell.length_c   1.000
_cell.angle_alpha   90.00
_cell.angle_beta   90.00
_cell.angle_gamma   90.00
#
_symmetry.space_group_name_H-M   'P 1'
#
loop_
_entity.id
_entity.type
_entity.pdbx_description
1 polymer ?
#
loop_
_entity_poly.entity_id
_entity_poly.type
_entity_poly.pdbx_seq_one_letter_code
_entity_poly.pdbx_strand_id
1 'polypeptide(L)'
;MSLLSDIDEEVFIDKIKNYPAIYNDQHSDYTNRCKKEELWQELAEFMDKPVAICKRKWDVLRANFRRAHRIERSGIGKKTWRYYKKMNFLIPFTRTEEATDQLKQEQSSSIEPEAIFKETEEVPEEKNSIEKSNANNQFFTSMAMTINTFPIEHQIRIKMMLLQQVSEVQLLMENLPPPDYPINPFT
;
A
#
# COMPACT_ATOMS: atom_id res chain seq x y z
N MET A 1 8.75 -18.71 -5.81
CA MET A 1 9.88 -18.22 -4.99
C MET A 1 9.69 -16.73 -4.78
N SER A 2 9.76 -16.25 -3.54
CA SER A 2 9.48 -14.83 -3.24
C SER A 2 10.67 -13.97 -3.64
N LEU A 3 10.55 -13.16 -4.70
CA LEU A 3 11.59 -12.24 -5.18
C LEU A 3 12.12 -11.25 -4.12
N LEU A 4 11.45 -11.15 -2.97
CA LEU A 4 11.84 -10.31 -1.84
C LEU A 4 12.79 -10.99 -0.84
N SER A 5 12.93 -12.33 -0.88
CA SER A 5 13.84 -13.07 0.04
C SER A 5 15.31 -13.01 -0.38
N ASP A 6 15.60 -12.67 -1.63
CA ASP A 6 16.96 -12.78 -2.18
C ASP A 6 17.79 -11.50 -2.00
N ILE A 7 17.23 -10.46 -1.39
CA ILE A 7 17.96 -9.23 -1.08
C ILE A 7 18.58 -9.38 0.30
N ASP A 8 19.91 -9.38 0.36
CA ASP A 8 20.66 -9.23 1.61
C ASP A 8 20.34 -7.86 2.22
N GLU A 9 19.56 -7.86 3.30
CA GLU A 9 19.09 -6.61 3.89
C GLU A 9 20.20 -5.85 4.61
N GLU A 10 21.25 -6.52 5.09
CA GLU A 10 22.35 -5.80 5.75
C GLU A 10 23.12 -4.95 4.75
N VAL A 11 23.49 -5.57 3.63
CA VAL A 11 24.18 -4.88 2.53
C VAL A 11 23.30 -3.77 1.96
N PHE A 12 22.00 -4.05 1.79
CA PHE A 12 21.03 -3.09 1.30
C PHE A 12 20.92 -1.84 2.18
N ILE A 13 20.82 -2.03 3.50
CA ILE A 13 20.72 -0.93 4.47
C ILE A 13 22.01 -0.11 4.48
N ASP A 14 23.16 -0.78 4.47
CA ASP A 14 24.47 -0.09 4.50
C ASP A 14 24.67 0.75 3.23
N LYS A 15 24.21 0.28 2.06
CA LYS A 15 24.27 1.05 0.81
C LYS A 15 23.29 2.24 0.83
N ILE A 16 22.03 2.04 1.25
CA ILE A 16 21.05 3.15 1.36
C ILE A 16 21.50 4.24 2.33
N LYS A 17 22.18 3.87 3.42
CA LYS A 17 22.70 4.83 4.38
C LYS A 17 23.59 5.90 3.73
N ASN A 18 24.30 5.55 2.66
CA ASN A 18 25.14 6.46 1.87
C ASN A 18 24.36 7.36 0.90
N TYR A 19 23.04 7.22 0.82
CA TYR A 19 22.16 8.02 -0.04
C TYR A 19 21.17 8.86 0.78
N PRO A 20 21.62 9.95 1.46
CA PRO A 20 20.75 10.80 2.27
C PRO A 20 19.53 11.33 1.52
N ALA A 21 19.66 11.65 0.23
CA ALA A 21 18.55 12.14 -0.58
C ALA A 21 17.34 11.17 -0.61
N ILE A 22 17.53 9.87 -0.36
CA ILE A 22 16.44 8.89 -0.30
C ILE A 22 15.60 9.03 0.97
N TYR A 23 16.21 9.35 2.12
CA TYR A 23 15.56 9.21 3.42
C TYR A 23 15.56 10.47 4.30
N ASN A 24 16.46 11.42 4.05
CA ASN A 24 16.64 12.65 4.82
C ASN A 24 15.86 13.78 4.15
N ASP A 25 14.79 14.22 4.79
CA ASP A 25 13.92 15.32 4.38
C ASP A 25 14.61 16.70 4.40
N GLN A 26 15.70 16.84 5.16
CA GLN A 26 16.52 18.05 5.25
C GLN A 26 17.62 18.11 4.18
N HIS A 27 17.78 17.07 3.35
CA HIS A 27 18.77 17.06 2.28
C HIS A 27 18.29 17.91 1.10
N SER A 28 19.19 18.70 0.49
CA SER A 28 18.87 19.56 -0.66
C SER A 28 18.22 18.80 -1.81
N ASP A 29 18.74 17.61 -2.10
CA ASP A 29 18.23 16.75 -3.19
C ASP A 29 17.03 15.89 -2.79
N TYR A 30 16.46 16.05 -1.58
CA TYR A 30 15.29 15.26 -1.18
C TYR A 30 14.06 15.56 -2.04
N THR A 31 13.86 16.80 -2.47
CA THR A 31 12.74 17.15 -3.37
C THR A 31 13.06 16.84 -4.84
N ASN A 32 14.33 16.57 -5.16
CA ASN A 32 14.77 16.29 -6.52
C ASN A 32 14.43 14.84 -6.93
N ARG A 33 13.31 14.70 -7.65
CA ARG A 33 12.83 13.40 -8.14
C ARG A 33 13.82 12.71 -9.08
N CYS A 34 14.48 13.47 -9.97
CA CYS A 34 15.46 12.92 -10.89
C CYS A 34 16.65 12.33 -10.13
N LYS A 35 17.18 13.08 -9.14
CA LYS A 35 18.31 12.62 -8.35
C LYS A 35 17.97 11.39 -7.50
N LYS A 36 16.77 11.34 -6.94
CA LYS A 36 16.27 10.16 -6.24
C LYS A 36 16.20 8.94 -7.16
N GLU A 37 15.68 9.11 -8.37
CA GLU A 37 15.57 8.00 -9.33
C GLU A 37 16.94 7.47 -9.73
N GLU A 38 17.92 8.35 -10.00
CA GLU A 38 19.31 7.96 -10.26
C GLU A 38 19.90 7.11 -9.13
N LEU A 39 19.73 7.54 -7.87
CA LEU A 39 20.24 6.81 -6.70
C LEU A 39 19.55 5.46 -6.53
N TRP A 40 18.24 5.39 -6.82
CA TRP A 40 17.50 4.13 -6.80
C TRP A 40 17.97 3.18 -7.89
N GLN A 41 18.32 3.70 -9.06
CA GLN A 41 18.83 2.93 -10.18
C GLN A 41 20.24 2.41 -9.90
N GLU A 42 21.13 3.24 -9.34
CA GLU A 42 22.46 2.82 -8.89
C GLU A 42 22.37 1.71 -7.81
N LEU A 43 21.43 1.85 -6.86
CA LEU A 43 21.19 0.84 -5.84
C LEU A 43 20.66 -0.46 -6.44
N ALA A 44 19.74 -0.37 -7.40
CA ALA A 44 19.14 -1.51 -8.08
C ALA A 44 20.17 -2.31 -8.88
N GLU A 45 21.04 -1.61 -9.61
CA GLU A 45 22.18 -2.19 -10.33
C GLU A 45 23.15 -2.88 -9.38
N PHE A 46 23.49 -2.25 -8.26
CA PHE A 46 24.39 -2.83 -7.26
C PHE A 46 23.82 -4.12 -6.63
N MET A 47 22.50 -4.17 -6.41
CA MET A 47 21.84 -5.33 -5.82
C MET A 47 21.44 -6.40 -6.84
N ASP A 48 21.63 -6.14 -8.13
CA ASP A 48 21.13 -6.97 -9.24
C ASP A 48 19.63 -7.28 -9.11
N LYS A 49 18.84 -6.23 -8.81
CA LYS A 49 17.37 -6.33 -8.67
C LYS A 49 16.68 -5.16 -9.34
N PRO A 50 15.42 -5.30 -9.78
CA PRO A 50 14.65 -4.16 -10.28
C PRO A 50 14.45 -3.09 -9.22
N VAL A 51 14.50 -1.82 -9.64
CA VAL A 51 14.25 -0.63 -8.79
C VAL A 51 12.96 -0.77 -7.97
N ALA A 52 11.90 -1.29 -8.58
CA ALA A 52 10.61 -1.50 -7.91
C ALA A 52 10.73 -2.44 -6.68
N ILE A 53 11.55 -3.48 -6.78
CA ILE A 53 11.79 -4.42 -5.68
C ILE A 53 12.60 -3.75 -4.57
N CYS A 54 13.64 -2.99 -4.93
CA CYS A 54 14.44 -2.23 -3.97
C CYS A 54 13.59 -1.21 -3.19
N LYS A 55 12.78 -0.40 -3.90
CA LYS A 55 11.86 0.57 -3.28
C LYS A 55 10.91 -0.12 -2.29
N ARG A 56 10.26 -1.21 -2.73
CA ARG A 56 9.35 -1.98 -1.89
C ARG A 56 10.05 -2.60 -0.67
N LYS A 57 11.26 -3.13 -0.85
CA LYS A 57 12.06 -3.69 0.26
C LYS A 57 12.38 -2.62 1.29
N TRP A 58 12.76 -1.42 0.83
CA TRP A 58 13.00 -0.28 1.70
C TRP A 58 11.77 0.16 2.50
N ASP A 59 10.60 0.19 1.87
CA ASP A 59 9.34 0.52 2.55
C ASP A 59 9.04 -0.47 3.70
N VAL A 60 9.22 -1.77 3.45
CA VAL A 60 9.07 -2.81 4.47
C VAL A 60 10.09 -2.63 5.60
N LEU A 61 11.35 -2.35 5.27
CA LEU A 61 12.41 -2.11 6.27
C LEU A 61 12.09 -0.88 7.13
N ARG A 62 11.64 0.24 6.53
CA ARG A 62 11.22 1.44 7.27
C ARG A 62 10.00 1.18 8.16
N ALA A 63 9.02 0.43 7.68
CA ALA A 63 7.84 0.07 8.48
C ALA A 63 8.24 -0.77 9.71
N ASN A 64 9.10 -1.78 9.51
CA ASN A 64 9.65 -2.59 10.60
C ASN A 64 10.49 -1.76 11.58
N PHE A 65 11.29 -0.83 11.07
CA PHE A 65 12.06 0.10 11.89
C PHE A 65 11.15 0.96 12.77
N ARG A 66 10.09 1.57 12.22
CA ARG A 66 9.13 2.37 13.00
C ARG A 66 8.49 1.54 14.13
N ARG A 67 8.06 0.32 13.82
CA ARG A 67 7.48 -0.61 14.81
C ARG A 67 8.50 -0.95 15.90
N ALA A 68 9.73 -1.28 15.52
CA ALA A 68 10.80 -1.60 16.46
C ALA A 68 11.18 -0.39 17.34
N HIS A 69 11.30 0.80 16.75
CA HIS A 69 11.62 2.05 17.44
C HIS A 69 10.56 2.41 18.49
N ARG A 70 9.28 2.19 18.18
CA ARG A 70 8.19 2.37 19.15
C ARG A 70 8.30 1.42 20.33
N ILE A 71 8.57 0.14 20.08
CA ILE A 71 8.72 -0.89 21.13
C ILE A 71 9.92 -0.56 22.03
N GLU A 72 11.05 -0.14 21.44
CA GLU A 72 12.25 0.22 22.20
C GLU A 72 11.99 1.39 23.15
N ARG A 73 11.28 2.43 22.67
CA ARG A 73 10.89 3.57 23.50
C ARG A 73 9.92 3.22 24.63
N SER A 74 9.12 2.16 24.48
CA SER A 74 8.19 1.71 25.53
C SER A 74 8.89 0.98 26.68
N GLY A 75 10.18 0.65 26.58
CA GLY A 75 10.95 0.02 27.66
C GLY A 75 10.53 -1.43 28.01
N ILE A 76 9.62 -2.02 27.23
CA ILE A 76 9.18 -3.39 27.41
C ILE A 76 10.27 -4.27 26.79
N GLY A 77 11.10 -4.92 27.61
CA GLY A 77 12.31 -5.69 27.26
C GLY A 77 12.08 -6.86 26.29
N LYS A 78 11.69 -6.55 25.06
CA LYS A 78 11.50 -7.47 23.94
C LYS A 78 12.75 -7.44 23.06
N LYS A 79 13.03 -8.58 22.42
CA LYS A 79 14.13 -8.72 21.46
C LYS A 79 13.99 -7.67 20.36
N THR A 80 14.97 -6.78 20.27
CA THR A 80 15.05 -5.75 19.23
C THR A 80 15.16 -6.40 17.86
N TRP A 81 14.44 -5.86 16.87
CA TRP A 81 14.57 -6.32 15.49
C TRP A 81 16.03 -6.23 15.03
N ARG A 82 16.52 -7.27 14.34
CA ARG A 82 17.97 -7.45 14.07
C ARG A 82 18.62 -6.26 13.35
N TYR A 83 17.89 -5.57 12.49
CA TYR A 83 18.37 -4.42 11.71
C TYR A 83 18.12 -3.07 12.39
N TYR A 84 17.54 -3.05 13.60
CA TYR A 84 17.19 -1.82 14.31
C TYR A 84 18.41 -0.91 14.48
N LYS A 85 19.50 -1.43 15.06
CA LYS A 85 20.74 -0.66 15.26
C LYS A 85 21.34 -0.13 13.95
N LYS A 86 21.29 -0.91 12.87
CA LYS A 86 21.77 -0.49 11.54
C LYS A 86 20.95 0.65 10.95
N MET A 87 19.66 0.72 11.26
CA MET A 87 18.74 1.77 10.78
C MET A 87 18.60 2.97 11.72
N ASN A 88 19.37 3.04 12.83
CA ASN A 88 19.33 4.17 13.77
C ASN A 88 19.67 5.53 13.13
N PHE A 89 20.35 5.53 11.97
CA PHE A 89 20.60 6.78 11.22
C PHE A 89 19.31 7.47 10.76
N LEU A 90 18.17 6.77 10.76
CA LEU A 90 16.87 7.35 10.43
C LEU A 90 16.25 8.13 11.59
N ILE A 91 16.67 7.89 12.84
CA ILE A 91 16.06 8.49 14.04
C ILE A 91 15.94 10.02 13.94
N PRO A 92 16.99 10.78 13.55
CA PRO A 92 16.91 12.24 13.45
C PRO A 92 15.82 12.74 12.47
N PHE A 93 15.49 11.92 11.46
CA PHE A 93 14.60 12.27 10.35
C PHE A 93 13.19 11.67 10.49
N THR A 94 12.89 11.01 11.62
CA THR A 94 11.58 10.34 11.86
C THR A 94 10.62 11.15 12.73
N ARG A 95 10.92 12.42 13.03
CA ARG A 95 10.24 13.24 14.06
C ARG A 95 8.82 13.73 13.72
N THR A 96 8.28 13.49 12.53
CA THR A 96 7.11 14.26 12.04
C THR A 96 5.75 13.54 12.10
N GLU A 97 5.67 12.24 12.42
CA GLU A 97 4.39 11.49 12.39
C GLU A 97 3.81 11.13 13.78
N GLU A 98 4.22 11.80 14.87
CA GLU A 98 3.68 11.47 16.21
C GLU A 98 2.24 11.99 16.44
N ALA A 99 1.70 12.86 15.58
CA ALA A 99 0.35 13.42 15.70
C ALA A 99 -0.76 12.62 14.97
N THR A 100 -0.42 11.72 14.03
CA THR A 100 -1.41 10.99 13.21
C THR A 100 -1.54 9.51 13.57
N ASP A 101 -0.61 8.95 14.36
CA ASP A 101 -0.54 7.49 14.59
C ASP A 101 -1.27 7.03 15.87
N GLN A 102 -1.82 7.95 16.66
CA GLN A 102 -2.67 7.61 17.83
C GLN A 102 -4.07 7.12 17.43
N LEU A 103 -4.47 7.28 16.16
CA LEU A 103 -5.79 6.85 15.64
C LEU A 103 -5.74 5.53 14.84
N LYS A 104 -4.58 4.86 14.75
CA LYS A 104 -4.40 3.59 14.01
C LYS A 104 -4.02 2.38 14.87
N GLN A 105 -4.10 2.51 16.19
CA GLN A 105 -4.09 1.38 17.12
C GLN A 105 -5.54 0.86 17.14
N GLU A 106 -5.94 -0.11 16.33
CA GLU A 106 -5.62 -1.53 16.44
C GLU A 106 -5.83 -2.20 15.08
N GLN A 107 -4.77 -2.55 14.33
CA GLN A 107 -4.74 -3.64 13.33
C GLN A 107 -3.36 -3.66 12.64
N SER A 108 -2.47 -4.58 13.03
CA SER A 108 -1.39 -5.04 12.14
C SER A 108 -0.74 -6.35 12.62
N SER A 109 -1.32 -7.47 12.22
CA SER A 109 -0.56 -8.67 11.89
C SER A 109 -1.03 -9.17 10.52
N SER A 110 -0.07 -9.25 9.59
CA SER A 110 -0.13 -9.76 8.21
C SER A 110 -0.82 -8.88 7.16
N ILE A 111 0.00 -8.24 6.32
CA ILE A 111 -0.37 -7.84 4.95
C ILE A 111 0.67 -8.47 4.01
N GLU A 112 0.18 -9.39 3.18
CA GLU A 112 0.77 -9.82 1.91
C GLU A 112 0.24 -8.94 0.75
N PRO A 113 0.86 -8.99 -0.44
CA PRO A 113 0.94 -7.84 -1.33
C PRO A 113 -0.01 -7.90 -2.53
N GLU A 114 -0.77 -6.85 -2.76
CA GLU A 114 -1.48 -6.64 -4.03
C GLU A 114 -0.80 -5.56 -4.87
N ALA A 115 -0.66 -5.89 -6.16
CA ALA A 115 -0.06 -5.08 -7.20
C ALA A 115 -0.99 -3.94 -7.61
N ILE A 116 -0.46 -2.73 -7.71
CA ILE A 116 -1.11 -1.62 -8.43
C ILE A 116 -0.34 -1.42 -9.73
N PHE A 117 -0.96 -1.88 -10.80
CA PHE A 117 -0.66 -1.48 -12.17
C PHE A 117 -1.12 -0.01 -12.32
N LYS A 118 -0.21 0.88 -12.71
CA LYS A 118 -0.57 2.22 -13.18
C LYS A 118 -0.43 2.21 -14.69
N GLU A 119 -1.55 2.18 -15.39
CA GLU A 119 -1.63 2.69 -16.75
C GLU A 119 -2.24 4.09 -16.67
N THR A 120 -1.51 5.04 -17.22
CA THR A 120 -1.94 6.40 -17.48
C THR A 120 -2.49 6.46 -18.89
N GLU A 121 -3.71 6.94 -19.05
CA GLU A 121 -4.17 7.57 -20.29
C GLU A 121 -5.20 8.65 -19.94
N GLU A 122 -5.09 9.80 -20.60
CA GLU A 122 -5.84 11.03 -20.34
C GLU A 122 -7.14 11.15 -21.19
N VAL A 123 -8.08 11.97 -20.67
CA VAL A 123 -9.16 12.77 -21.34
C VAL A 123 -10.48 12.05 -21.71
N PRO A 124 -11.68 12.69 -21.76
CA PRO A 124 -12.22 13.94 -21.17
C PRO A 124 -13.47 13.74 -20.27
N GLU A 125 -13.89 14.84 -19.61
CA GLU A 125 -15.15 15.02 -18.88
C GLU A 125 -16.41 14.56 -19.64
N GLU A 126 -17.28 13.79 -18.99
CA GLU A 126 -18.71 13.78 -19.30
C GLU A 126 -19.55 13.62 -18.04
N LYS A 127 -20.55 14.50 -17.90
CA LYS A 127 -21.42 14.64 -16.74
C LYS A 127 -22.43 13.49 -16.71
N ASN A 128 -22.42 12.67 -15.66
CA ASN A 128 -23.67 12.08 -15.18
C ASN A 128 -23.63 11.79 -13.69
N SER A 129 -24.50 12.48 -12.96
CA SER A 129 -24.78 12.32 -11.55
C SER A 129 -25.18 10.89 -11.23
N ILE A 130 -24.62 10.30 -10.17
CA ILE A 130 -25.32 9.67 -9.04
C ILE A 130 -24.24 9.45 -7.96
N GLU A 131 -24.20 10.32 -6.96
CA GLU A 131 -23.57 9.99 -5.67
C GLU A 131 -24.39 8.85 -5.04
N LYS A 132 -24.03 7.59 -5.29
CA LYS A 132 -24.55 6.46 -4.51
C LYS A 132 -23.94 6.53 -3.12
N SER A 133 -24.61 7.31 -2.27
CA SER A 133 -24.71 7.22 -0.81
C SER A 133 -23.43 6.84 -0.06
N ASN A 134 -22.87 7.82 0.66
CA ASN A 134 -21.86 7.65 1.70
C ASN A 134 -22.18 6.45 2.64
N ALA A 135 -23.46 6.14 2.89
CA ALA A 135 -23.87 5.01 3.72
C ALA A 135 -23.58 3.64 3.10
N ASN A 136 -23.63 3.49 1.77
CA ASN A 136 -23.24 2.23 1.11
C ASN A 136 -21.73 2.02 1.27
N ASN A 137 -20.93 3.07 1.01
CA ASN A 137 -19.48 3.01 1.20
C ASN A 137 -19.12 2.72 2.66
N GLN A 138 -19.85 3.32 3.62
CA GLN A 138 -19.69 3.05 5.05
C GLN A 138 -20.09 1.61 5.41
N PHE A 139 -21.17 1.08 4.82
CA PHE A 139 -21.60 -0.31 5.02
C PHE A 139 -20.55 -1.30 4.50
N PHE A 140 -20.06 -1.12 3.27
CA PHE A 140 -19.01 -1.99 2.70
C PHE A 140 -17.70 -1.88 3.48
N THR A 141 -17.34 -0.69 3.94
CA THR A 141 -16.17 -0.48 4.81
C THR A 141 -16.33 -1.22 6.13
N SER A 142 -17.52 -1.14 6.75
CA SER A 142 -17.82 -1.82 8.01
C SER A 142 -17.82 -3.34 7.86
N MET A 143 -18.37 -3.86 6.75
CA MET A 143 -18.36 -5.29 6.44
C MET A 143 -16.94 -5.79 6.21
N ALA A 144 -16.11 -5.04 5.48
CA ALA A 144 -14.71 -5.38 5.24
C ALA A 144 -13.91 -5.50 6.55
N MET A 145 -14.14 -4.58 7.50
CA MET A 145 -13.51 -4.63 8.82
C MET A 145 -13.88 -5.92 9.57
N THR A 146 -15.14 -6.32 9.56
CA THR A 146 -15.60 -7.56 10.22
C THR A 146 -15.04 -8.80 9.52
N ILE A 147 -15.03 -8.85 8.18
CA ILE A 147 -14.49 -9.98 7.42
C ILE A 147 -13.01 -10.18 7.76
N ASN A 148 -12.24 -9.10 7.92
CA ASN A 148 -10.82 -9.15 8.25
C ASN A 148 -10.52 -9.71 9.66
N THR A 149 -11.53 -9.87 10.53
CA THR A 149 -11.36 -10.52 11.84
C THR A 149 -11.37 -12.05 11.80
N PHE A 150 -11.84 -12.66 10.69
CA PHE A 150 -11.85 -14.11 10.54
C PHE A 150 -10.50 -14.65 10.05
N PRO A 151 -10.17 -15.94 10.25
CA PRO A 151 -8.98 -16.55 9.67
C PRO A 151 -8.92 -16.44 8.14
N ILE A 152 -7.72 -16.39 7.56
CA ILE A 152 -7.47 -16.11 6.13
C ILE A 152 -8.27 -17.03 5.20
N GLU A 153 -8.38 -18.33 5.54
CA GLU A 153 -9.16 -19.30 4.77
C GLU A 153 -10.65 -18.92 4.66
N HIS A 154 -11.22 -18.38 5.74
CA HIS A 154 -12.61 -17.93 5.81
C HIS A 154 -12.76 -16.59 5.08
N GLN A 155 -11.77 -15.70 5.16
CA GLN A 155 -11.76 -14.44 4.40
C GLN A 155 -11.82 -14.69 2.90
N ILE A 156 -10.97 -15.60 2.39
CA ILE A 156 -10.91 -15.94 0.96
C ILE A 156 -12.27 -16.48 0.51
N ARG A 157 -12.86 -17.40 1.28
CA ARG A 157 -14.18 -17.98 0.97
C ARG A 157 -15.28 -16.92 0.93
N ILE A 158 -15.34 -16.03 1.91
CA ILE A 158 -16.37 -14.97 1.97
C ILE A 158 -16.20 -14.00 0.81
N LYS A 159 -14.96 -13.58 0.49
CA LYS A 159 -14.67 -12.71 -0.65
C LYS A 159 -15.07 -13.36 -1.99
N MET A 160 -14.79 -14.65 -2.17
CA MET A 160 -15.22 -15.39 -3.36
C MET A 160 -16.75 -15.44 -3.50
N MET A 161 -17.48 -15.69 -2.41
CA MET A 161 -18.94 -15.70 -2.41
C MET A 161 -19.51 -14.33 -2.79
N LEU A 162 -18.96 -13.24 -2.23
CA LEU A 162 -19.40 -11.88 -2.56
C LEU A 162 -19.14 -11.55 -4.03
N LEU A 163 -17.96 -11.90 -4.56
CA LEU A 163 -17.62 -11.67 -5.96
C LEU A 163 -18.53 -12.47 -6.90
N GLN A 164 -18.87 -13.70 -6.53
CA GLN A 164 -19.81 -14.52 -7.30
C GLN A 164 -21.20 -13.86 -7.36
N GLN A 165 -21.71 -13.36 -6.23
CA GLN A 165 -23.01 -12.68 -6.21
C GLN A 165 -23.01 -11.38 -7.03
N VAL A 166 -21.91 -10.62 -7.02
CA VAL A 166 -21.78 -9.43 -7.88
C VAL A 166 -21.77 -9.82 -9.36
N SER A 167 -21.05 -10.88 -9.72
CA SER A 167 -21.00 -11.40 -11.09
C SER A 167 -22.37 -11.89 -11.58
N GLU A 168 -23.11 -12.61 -10.74
CA GLU A 168 -24.47 -13.07 -11.04
C GLU A 168 -25.43 -11.91 -11.32
N VAL A 169 -25.42 -10.87 -10.47
CA VAL A 169 -26.25 -9.68 -10.67
C VAL A 169 -25.83 -8.91 -11.93
N GLN A 170 -24.53 -8.80 -12.20
CA GLN A 170 -24.03 -8.12 -13.38
C GLN A 170 -24.46 -8.82 -14.67
N LEU A 171 -24.38 -10.16 -14.72
CA LEU A 171 -24.89 -10.96 -15.83
C LEU A 171 -26.40 -10.80 -16.00
N LEU A 172 -27.18 -10.72 -14.91
CA LEU A 172 -28.61 -10.48 -14.99
C LEU A 172 -28.94 -9.07 -15.53
N MET A 173 -28.14 -8.07 -15.17
CA MET A 173 -28.29 -6.70 -15.70
C MET A 173 -27.92 -6.60 -17.18
N GLU A 174 -26.92 -7.36 -17.63
CA GLU A 174 -26.48 -7.39 -19.03
C GLU A 174 -27.48 -8.10 -19.96
N ASN A 175 -28.27 -9.03 -19.42
CA ASN A 175 -29.31 -9.76 -20.17
C ASN A 175 -30.70 -9.09 -20.12
N LEU A 176 -30.83 -7.85 -19.65
CA LEU A 176 -32.11 -7.15 -19.70
C LEU A 176 -32.44 -6.75 -21.15
N PRO A 177 -33.67 -6.98 -21.63
CA PRO A 177 -34.10 -6.41 -22.90
C PRO A 177 -34.00 -4.87 -22.81
N PRO A 178 -33.62 -4.19 -23.92
CA PRO A 178 -33.56 -2.73 -23.92
C PRO A 178 -34.90 -2.17 -23.47
N PRO A 179 -34.92 -1.09 -22.67
CA PRO A 179 -36.17 -0.50 -22.22
C PRO A 179 -37.02 -0.17 -23.44
N ASP A 180 -38.28 -0.63 -23.45
CA ASP A 180 -39.27 -0.24 -24.44
C ASP A 180 -39.46 1.27 -24.31
N TYR A 181 -38.68 2.00 -25.11
CA TYR A 181 -38.90 3.42 -25.28
C TYR A 181 -40.25 3.57 -25.98
N PRO A 182 -41.23 4.25 -25.37
CA PRO A 182 -42.48 4.51 -26.08
C PRO A 182 -42.13 5.25 -27.37
N ILE A 183 -42.47 4.65 -28.50
CA ILE A 183 -42.38 5.29 -29.81
C ILE A 183 -43.19 6.57 -29.68
N ASN A 184 -42.52 7.71 -29.73
CA ASN A 184 -43.18 9.01 -29.69
C ASN A 184 -44.13 9.07 -30.89
N PRO A 185 -45.45 9.16 -30.70
CA PRO A 185 -46.41 9.14 -31.81
C PRO A 185 -46.42 10.46 -32.62
N PHE A 186 -45.37 11.29 -32.51
CA PHE A 186 -45.26 12.60 -33.13
C PHE A 186 -43.94 12.84 -33.90
N THR A 187 -43.34 11.80 -34.47
CA THR A 187 -42.35 11.94 -35.57
C THR A 187 -42.85 11.31 -36.84
#